data_AF-A0AA86XGZ2-F1
#
_entry.id   AF-A0AA86XGZ2-F1
#
_cell.length_a   1.000
_cell.length_b   1.000
_cell.length_c   1.000
_cell.angle_alpha   90.00
_cell.angle_beta   90.00
_cell.angle_gamma   90.00
#
_symmetry.space_group_name_H-M   'P 1'
#
loop_
_entity.id
_entity.type
_entity.pdbx_description
1 polymer ?
#
loop_
_entity_poly.entity_id
_entity_poly.type
_entity_poly.pdbx_seq_one_letter_code
_entity_poly.pdbx_strand_id
1 'polypeptide(L)'
;MTIDISEESLAKESADLLKILLKDRTTKKSIVWATHSYELLGKGFAPSDRINPSKVTGNFANLIQPRSEKSKYEQKDRTKIRAEVFTPTWLVAKQNGYVESKLGSLSLEEYVDLRWLEVTCGEAPYMVTRYDTVTGEEIPLSEQVGFVDRKLQRISREVSDEVTFYELVKDAYHASYGYEYQGDSLLLARENLLATFEDYYLAKTGNQPTLEQKKEIATIISYNVFQMDGLKKSSPYSAKQKQSQQLSLFADELEVQEVEESKTHIKDWKKNRMIGFERLSSEESEMKFDVVIGNPPYQETGEAGDEPIYHYFIDEAYKIADKSILITSARFLFKAGQTPKNWMEKMLEDKHLKVQFYELKSGKVFTGTDIKGGVAITYRDVDKDLGPIGVFTIFETLNGIVKKSKNIQNLKLFLI
;
A
#
# COMPACT_ATOMS: atom_id res chain seq x y z
N MET A 1 13.02 16.62 14.29
CA MET A 1 14.17 16.03 13.55
C MET A 1 13.73 16.01 12.10
N THR A 2 14.52 16.41 11.11
CA THR A 2 14.04 16.48 9.72
C THR A 2 13.32 15.19 9.31
N ILE A 3 12.10 15.32 8.79
CA ILE A 3 11.24 14.20 8.40
C ILE A 3 11.88 13.41 7.27
N ASP A 4 12.46 14.15 6.32
CA ASP A 4 13.25 13.63 5.23
C ASP A 4 14.50 12.91 5.74
N ILE A 5 14.64 11.65 5.32
CA ILE A 5 15.79 10.82 5.66
C ILE A 5 16.80 11.04 4.56
N SER A 6 17.89 11.72 4.88
CA SER A 6 18.94 11.99 3.90
C SER A 6 19.60 10.70 3.42
N GLU A 7 19.50 10.39 2.14
CA GLU A 7 20.16 9.24 1.52
C GLU A 7 21.68 9.37 1.60
N GLU A 8 22.18 10.61 1.65
CA GLU A 8 23.58 10.92 1.89
C GLU A 8 24.00 10.47 3.30
N SER A 9 23.18 10.69 4.32
CA SER A 9 23.45 10.21 5.68
C SER A 9 23.44 8.68 5.74
N LEU A 10 22.46 8.03 5.11
CA LEU A 10 22.39 6.57 5.01
C LEU A 10 23.62 5.99 4.28
N ALA A 11 24.03 6.61 3.17
CA ALA A 11 25.19 6.17 2.40
C ALA A 11 26.51 6.36 3.15
N LYS A 12 26.62 7.44 3.94
CA LYS A 12 27.77 7.70 4.82
C LYS A 12 27.84 6.71 5.98
N GLU A 13 26.71 6.37 6.57
CA GLU A 13 26.65 5.35 7.63
C GLU A 13 27.02 3.97 7.06
N SER A 14 26.39 3.57 5.95
CA SER A 14 26.76 2.37 5.23
C SER A 14 26.25 2.39 3.79
N ALA A 15 27.18 2.39 2.84
CA ALA A 15 26.86 2.23 1.42
C ALA A 15 26.08 0.93 1.10
N ASP A 16 26.11 -0.06 1.99
CA ASP A 16 25.35 -1.30 1.85
C ASP A 16 23.87 -1.13 2.24
N LEU A 17 23.55 -0.29 3.24
CA LEU A 17 22.17 -0.08 3.67
C LEU A 17 21.32 0.46 2.52
N LEU A 18 21.77 1.54 1.88
CA LEU A 18 21.06 2.12 0.74
C LEU A 18 20.95 1.12 -0.43
N LYS A 19 21.97 0.30 -0.68
CA LYS A 19 21.90 -0.77 -1.71
C LYS A 19 20.87 -1.84 -1.36
N ILE A 20 20.73 -2.18 -0.08
CA ILE A 20 19.71 -3.13 0.40
C ILE A 20 18.31 -2.53 0.21
N LEU A 21 18.11 -1.27 0.62
CA LEU A 21 16.83 -0.57 0.48
C LEU A 21 16.46 -0.30 -0.99
N LEU A 22 17.43 -0.18 -1.90
CA LEU A 22 17.18 -0.06 -3.34
C LEU A 22 16.96 -1.42 -4.02
N LYS A 23 17.17 -2.55 -3.33
CA LYS A 23 17.11 -3.88 -3.94
C LYS A 23 15.68 -4.25 -4.32
N ASP A 24 15.49 -4.65 -5.57
CA ASP A 24 14.35 -5.44 -6.00
C ASP A 24 14.70 -6.94 -5.87
N ARG A 25 13.92 -7.64 -5.05
CA ARG A 25 14.12 -9.07 -4.74
C ARG A 25 13.61 -9.98 -5.85
N THR A 26 12.72 -9.50 -6.73
CA THR A 26 12.26 -10.22 -7.92
C THR A 26 13.35 -10.21 -9.00
N THR A 27 13.76 -9.02 -9.46
CA THR A 27 14.75 -8.92 -10.55
C THR A 27 16.20 -9.08 -10.10
N LYS A 28 16.45 -9.12 -8.78
CA LYS A 28 17.78 -9.14 -8.15
C LYS A 28 18.66 -7.96 -8.55
N LYS A 29 18.07 -6.86 -9.00
CA LYS A 29 18.75 -5.61 -9.36
C LYS A 29 18.15 -4.48 -8.51
N SER A 30 18.51 -3.21 -8.73
CA SER A 30 17.84 -2.11 -8.03
C SER A 30 16.44 -1.86 -8.61
N ILE A 31 15.54 -1.32 -7.79
CA ILE A 31 14.24 -0.79 -8.22
C ILE A 31 14.41 0.26 -9.33
N VAL A 32 13.39 0.44 -10.14
CA VAL A 32 13.37 1.42 -11.25
C VAL A 32 12.59 2.66 -10.85
N TRP A 33 12.82 3.79 -11.51
CA TRP A 33 12.08 5.02 -11.22
C TRP A 33 10.56 4.83 -11.38
N ALA A 34 10.14 4.18 -12.47
CA ALA A 34 8.73 3.99 -12.83
C ALA A 34 7.92 5.31 -12.81
N THR A 35 8.58 6.42 -13.12
CA THR A 35 7.98 7.75 -13.14
C THR A 35 8.72 8.66 -14.13
N HIS A 36 7.96 9.49 -14.85
CA HIS A 36 8.49 10.52 -15.74
C HIS A 36 9.01 11.77 -15.01
N SER A 37 8.84 11.89 -13.68
CA SER A 37 9.13 13.11 -12.93
C SER A 37 10.59 13.58 -12.98
N TYR A 38 11.52 12.67 -13.29
CA TYR A 38 12.96 12.93 -13.24
C TYR A 38 13.61 12.96 -14.64
N GLU A 39 12.84 12.76 -15.72
CA GLU A 39 13.40 12.62 -17.08
C GLU A 39 14.22 13.83 -17.53
N LEU A 40 13.84 15.03 -17.11
CA LEU A 40 14.55 16.27 -17.43
C LEU A 40 15.96 16.34 -16.84
N LEU A 41 16.29 15.50 -15.85
CA LEU A 41 17.64 15.35 -15.32
C LEU A 41 18.57 14.55 -16.26
N GLY A 42 18.02 14.01 -17.35
CA GLY A 42 18.76 13.35 -18.42
C GLY A 42 19.07 11.87 -18.16
N LYS A 43 20.21 11.40 -18.65
CA LYS A 43 20.55 9.98 -18.70
C LYS A 43 20.55 9.32 -17.31
N GLY A 44 19.81 8.22 -17.16
CA GLY A 44 19.70 7.46 -15.91
C GLY A 44 18.51 7.85 -15.03
N PHE A 45 17.59 8.67 -15.55
CA PHE A 45 16.37 9.11 -14.88
C PHE A 45 15.10 8.83 -15.69
N ALA A 46 15.17 8.00 -16.73
CA ALA A 46 13.99 7.51 -17.42
C ALA A 46 13.18 6.56 -16.52
N PRO A 47 11.87 6.36 -16.76
CA PRO A 47 11.03 5.45 -15.97
C PRO A 47 11.59 4.03 -15.87
N SER A 48 12.23 3.53 -16.93
CA SER A 48 12.86 2.22 -16.97
C SER A 48 14.26 2.17 -16.35
N ASP A 49 14.87 3.32 -16.06
CA ASP A 49 16.20 3.39 -15.46
C ASP A 49 16.15 3.00 -13.98
N ARG A 50 17.25 2.39 -13.52
CA ARG A 50 17.40 1.93 -12.14
C ARG A 50 17.85 3.06 -11.23
N ILE A 51 17.25 3.10 -10.03
CA ILE A 51 17.71 3.95 -8.95
C ILE A 51 18.96 3.30 -8.36
N ASN A 52 20.11 3.93 -8.58
CA ASN A 52 21.39 3.53 -7.99
C ASN A 52 21.78 4.55 -6.93
N PRO A 53 22.62 4.20 -5.93
CA PRO A 53 23.06 5.16 -4.91
C PRO A 53 23.56 6.49 -5.50
N SER A 54 24.36 6.45 -6.56
CA SER A 54 24.87 7.65 -7.25
C SER A 54 23.81 8.56 -7.90
N LYS A 55 22.55 8.11 -7.98
CA LYS A 55 21.42 8.87 -8.51
C LYS A 55 20.57 9.54 -7.43
N VAL A 56 20.88 9.27 -6.16
CA VAL A 56 20.17 9.83 -4.99
C VAL A 56 21.14 10.38 -3.94
N THR A 57 22.45 10.33 -4.19
CA THR A 57 23.50 10.90 -3.32
C THR A 57 24.35 11.94 -4.07
N GLY A 58 25.23 12.64 -3.36
CA GLY A 58 26.12 13.64 -3.95
C GLY A 58 25.37 14.80 -4.62
N ASN A 59 25.55 14.98 -5.93
CA ASN A 59 24.87 16.04 -6.69
C ASN A 59 23.35 15.88 -6.76
N PHE A 60 22.84 14.70 -6.41
CA PHE A 60 21.41 14.39 -6.36
C PHE A 60 20.94 14.11 -4.91
N ALA A 61 21.69 14.56 -3.91
CA ALA A 61 21.22 14.52 -2.53
C ALA A 61 19.92 15.32 -2.38
N ASN A 62 18.98 14.81 -1.58
CA ASN A 62 17.65 15.40 -1.38
C ASN A 62 16.82 15.48 -2.68
N LEU A 63 17.09 14.61 -3.66
CA LEU A 63 16.29 14.52 -4.88
C LEU A 63 14.94 13.85 -4.62
N ILE A 64 14.98 12.75 -3.88
CA ILE A 64 13.79 12.10 -3.37
C ILE A 64 13.56 12.70 -1.99
N GLN A 65 12.35 13.21 -1.78
CA GLN A 65 11.95 13.85 -0.53
C GLN A 65 10.47 13.54 -0.30
N PRO A 66 10.03 13.53 0.96
CA PRO A 66 8.62 13.46 1.32
C PRO A 66 7.80 14.45 0.50
N ARG A 67 6.63 14.00 0.04
CA ARG A 67 5.80 14.79 -0.87
C ARG A 67 5.31 16.10 -0.24
N SER A 68 5.12 16.12 1.07
CA SER A 68 4.79 17.32 1.85
C SER A 68 5.86 18.41 1.74
N GLU A 69 7.11 18.04 1.49
CA GLU A 69 8.24 18.97 1.35
C GLU A 69 8.43 19.47 -0.09
N LYS A 70 7.81 18.83 -1.08
CA LYS A 70 7.88 19.26 -2.49
C LYS A 70 7.09 20.52 -2.75
N SER A 71 7.39 21.23 -3.83
CA SER A 71 6.68 22.46 -4.18
C SER A 71 5.19 22.18 -4.46
N LYS A 72 4.32 23.16 -4.16
CA LYS A 72 2.87 23.05 -4.45
C LYS A 72 2.56 22.81 -5.94
N TYR A 73 3.47 23.18 -6.83
CA TYR A 73 3.36 22.90 -8.26
C TYR A 73 3.57 21.41 -8.55
N GLU A 74 4.64 20.82 -8.03
CA GLU A 74 4.95 19.39 -8.20
C GLU A 74 3.88 18.49 -7.55
N GLN A 75 3.34 18.89 -6.39
CA GLN A 75 2.25 18.16 -5.73
C GLN A 75 0.97 18.14 -6.60
N LYS A 76 0.63 19.26 -7.25
CA LYS A 76 -0.54 19.38 -8.13
C LYS A 76 -0.41 18.56 -9.40
N ASP A 77 0.76 18.59 -10.03
CA ASP A 77 1.00 17.85 -11.28
C ASP A 77 0.83 16.34 -11.05
N ARG A 78 1.30 15.81 -9.92
CA ARG A 78 1.11 14.39 -9.57
C ARG A 78 -0.34 14.02 -9.26
N THR A 79 -1.04 14.84 -8.48
CA THR A 79 -2.47 14.60 -8.16
C THR A 79 -3.31 14.55 -9.44
N LYS A 80 -3.05 15.47 -10.39
CA LYS A 80 -3.81 15.59 -11.63
C LYS A 80 -3.46 14.52 -12.67
N ILE A 81 -2.18 14.19 -12.81
CA ILE A 81 -1.71 13.25 -13.85
C ILE A 81 -1.85 11.81 -13.38
N ARG A 82 -1.77 11.56 -12.06
CA ARG A 82 -1.64 10.20 -11.51
C ARG A 82 -2.76 9.71 -10.60
N ALA A 83 -3.75 10.56 -10.32
CA ALA A 83 -4.80 10.27 -9.34
C ALA A 83 -4.22 9.81 -7.98
N GLU A 84 -3.00 10.24 -7.66
CA GLU A 84 -2.30 9.98 -6.40
C GLU A 84 -2.93 10.89 -5.33
N VAL A 85 -3.34 10.31 -4.22
CA VAL A 85 -4.05 11.04 -3.16
C VAL A 85 -3.42 10.70 -1.81
N PHE A 86 -2.93 11.73 -1.13
CA PHE A 86 -2.28 11.59 0.18
C PHE A 86 -3.30 11.22 1.26
N THR A 87 -2.93 10.25 2.09
CA THR A 87 -3.81 9.72 3.15
C THR A 87 -3.48 10.44 4.46
N PRO A 88 -4.34 11.35 4.95
CA PRO A 88 -4.07 12.06 6.19
C PRO A 88 -4.09 11.11 7.40
N THR A 89 -3.33 11.46 8.44
CA THR A 89 -3.10 10.60 9.62
C THR A 89 -4.40 10.21 10.31
N TRP A 90 -5.37 11.12 10.41
CA TRP A 90 -6.66 10.81 11.05
C TRP A 90 -7.44 9.72 10.30
N LEU A 91 -7.25 9.62 8.98
CA LEU A 91 -7.89 8.60 8.15
C LEU A 91 -7.18 7.25 8.31
N VAL A 92 -5.84 7.27 8.35
CA VAL A 92 -5.02 6.10 8.74
C VAL A 92 -5.46 5.57 10.09
N ALA A 93 -5.53 6.44 11.10
CA ALA A 93 -5.97 6.10 12.45
C ALA A 93 -7.37 5.47 12.45
N LYS A 94 -8.28 5.99 11.61
CA LYS A 94 -9.65 5.47 11.48
C LYS A 94 -9.66 4.05 10.90
N GLN A 95 -8.92 3.78 9.82
CA GLN A 95 -8.92 2.45 9.19
C GLN A 95 -8.18 1.41 10.04
N ASN A 96 -6.94 1.70 10.46
CA ASN A 96 -6.18 0.81 11.33
C ASN A 96 -6.94 0.56 12.64
N GLY A 97 -7.41 1.62 13.30
CA GLY A 97 -8.16 1.50 14.55
C GLY A 97 -9.47 0.70 14.40
N TYR A 98 -10.14 0.79 13.24
CA TYR A 98 -11.33 -0.02 13.00
C TYR A 98 -10.98 -1.50 12.90
N VAL A 99 -9.96 -1.88 12.13
CA VAL A 99 -9.54 -3.28 12.01
C VAL A 99 -9.07 -3.81 13.37
N GLU A 100 -8.26 -3.04 14.10
CA GLU A 100 -7.81 -3.36 15.45
C GLU A 100 -8.98 -3.65 16.39
N SER A 101 -10.07 -2.88 16.31
CA SER A 101 -11.27 -3.13 17.11
C SER A 101 -12.03 -4.42 16.74
N LYS A 102 -11.69 -5.04 15.61
CA LYS A 102 -12.23 -6.33 15.15
C LYS A 102 -11.30 -7.49 15.39
N LEU A 103 -10.03 -7.23 15.68
CA LEU A 103 -9.13 -8.24 16.20
C LEU A 103 -9.61 -8.60 17.61
N GLY A 104 -9.82 -9.89 17.86
CA GLY A 104 -10.19 -10.38 19.19
C GLY A 104 -9.04 -10.20 20.20
N SER A 105 -9.20 -10.77 21.38
CA SER A 105 -8.09 -10.86 22.34
C SER A 105 -7.05 -11.86 21.85
N LEU A 106 -5.95 -11.35 21.28
CA LEU A 106 -4.80 -12.14 20.81
C LEU A 106 -3.64 -12.05 21.79
N SER A 107 -2.86 -13.12 21.89
CA SER A 107 -1.54 -13.07 22.54
C SER A 107 -0.64 -12.06 21.84
N LEU A 108 0.48 -11.69 22.48
CA LEU A 108 1.44 -10.78 21.86
C LEU A 108 1.98 -11.38 20.56
N GLU A 109 2.39 -12.64 20.61
CA GLU A 109 2.94 -13.40 19.49
C GLU A 109 1.92 -13.51 18.35
N GLU A 110 0.68 -13.91 18.66
CA GLU A 110 -0.39 -14.01 17.66
C GLU A 110 -0.67 -12.66 16.96
N TYR A 111 -0.63 -11.56 17.72
CA TYR A 111 -0.87 -10.22 17.18
C TYR A 111 0.29 -9.73 16.31
N VAL A 112 1.52 -9.96 16.74
CA VAL A 112 2.73 -9.61 15.98
C VAL A 112 2.77 -10.40 14.67
N ASP A 113 2.34 -11.66 14.69
CA ASP A 113 2.31 -12.58 13.55
C ASP A 113 1.22 -12.29 12.52
N LEU A 114 0.23 -11.43 12.83
CA LEU A 114 -0.81 -11.05 11.87
C LEU A 114 -0.16 -10.46 10.62
N ARG A 115 -0.43 -11.05 9.46
CA ARG A 115 0.11 -10.63 8.17
C ARG A 115 -0.74 -9.51 7.58
N TRP A 116 -0.15 -8.33 7.48
CA TRP A 116 -0.77 -7.16 6.89
C TRP A 116 -0.13 -6.84 5.54
N LEU A 117 -0.95 -6.41 4.58
CA LEU A 117 -0.49 -5.85 3.32
C LEU A 117 -1.09 -4.46 3.11
N GLU A 118 -0.23 -3.45 2.96
CA GLU A 118 -0.62 -2.15 2.40
C GLU A 118 -0.54 -2.18 0.86
N VAL A 119 -1.68 -2.04 0.18
CA VAL A 119 -1.72 -1.93 -1.28
C VAL A 119 -1.40 -0.51 -1.71
N THR A 120 -0.62 -0.36 -2.79
CA THR A 120 -0.23 0.94 -3.38
C THR A 120 0.23 1.92 -2.31
N CYS A 121 1.25 1.51 -1.56
CA CYS A 121 1.57 2.08 -0.27
C CYS A 121 2.12 3.50 -0.35
N GLY A 122 2.56 4.01 -1.50
CA GLY A 122 3.19 5.32 -1.58
C GLY A 122 4.38 5.40 -0.61
N GLU A 123 4.31 6.30 0.39
CA GLU A 123 5.29 6.48 1.46
C GLU A 123 5.03 5.60 2.72
N ALA A 124 4.15 4.60 2.59
CA ALA A 124 3.70 3.64 3.60
C ALA A 124 2.96 4.23 4.82
N PRO A 125 2.01 5.17 4.65
CA PRO A 125 1.30 5.80 5.77
C PRO A 125 0.44 4.83 6.57
N TYR A 126 -0.03 3.69 6.02
CA TYR A 126 -0.75 2.71 6.83
C TYR A 126 0.19 1.79 7.63
N MET A 127 1.43 1.60 7.18
CA MET A 127 2.45 0.84 7.92
C MET A 127 3.02 1.65 9.08
N VAL A 128 3.53 2.86 8.79
CA VAL A 128 4.21 3.73 9.75
C VAL A 128 3.82 5.20 9.54
N THR A 129 3.53 5.94 10.61
CA THR A 129 3.14 7.36 10.55
C THR A 129 4.15 8.25 11.26
N ARG A 130 5.35 8.38 10.72
CA ARG A 130 6.38 9.29 11.26
C ARG A 130 5.99 10.77 11.15
N TYR A 131 5.15 11.09 10.16
CA TYR A 131 4.64 12.41 9.86
C TYR A 131 3.29 12.31 9.16
N ASP A 132 2.54 13.40 9.19
CA ASP A 132 1.31 13.49 8.42
C ASP A 132 1.63 13.79 6.95
N THR A 133 1.24 12.89 6.05
CA THR A 133 1.58 12.98 4.61
C THR A 133 0.96 14.19 3.88
N VAL A 134 -0.01 14.88 4.49
CA VAL A 134 -0.66 16.06 3.91
C VAL A 134 0.01 17.34 4.39
N THR A 135 0.28 17.44 5.69
CA THR A 135 0.82 18.65 6.33
C THR A 135 2.34 18.66 6.44
N GLY A 136 2.97 17.48 6.47
CA GLY A 136 4.39 17.32 6.79
C GLY A 136 4.70 17.60 8.26
N GLU A 137 3.71 17.52 9.17
CA GLU A 137 3.96 17.67 10.60
C GLU A 137 4.50 16.35 11.19
N GLU A 138 5.58 16.41 11.96
CA GLU A 138 6.15 15.27 12.68
C GLU A 138 5.15 14.70 13.70
N ILE A 139 5.08 13.38 13.81
CA ILE A 139 4.19 12.69 14.75
C ILE A 139 5.02 11.98 15.84
N PRO A 140 4.83 12.30 17.12
CA PRO A 140 5.51 11.62 18.23
C PRO A 140 5.22 10.11 18.26
N LEU A 141 6.20 9.29 18.65
CA LEU A 141 6.08 7.81 18.68
C LEU A 141 4.81 7.31 19.38
N SER A 142 4.39 7.94 20.47
CA SER A 142 3.18 7.57 21.23
C SER A 142 1.87 7.83 20.50
N GLU A 143 1.89 8.69 19.48
CA GLU A 143 0.73 9.10 18.68
C GLU A 143 0.70 8.46 17.31
N GLN A 144 1.74 7.69 16.94
CA GLN A 144 1.79 7.00 15.66
C GLN A 144 0.74 5.88 15.59
N VAL A 145 0.14 5.71 14.42
CA VAL A 145 -1.09 4.93 14.23
C VAL A 145 -1.01 3.87 13.13
N GLY A 146 0.15 3.74 12.46
CA GLY A 146 0.42 2.69 11.50
C GLY A 146 0.31 1.29 12.12
N PHE A 147 0.05 0.25 11.31
CA PHE A 147 -0.08 -1.10 11.86
C PHE A 147 1.27 -1.66 12.34
N VAL A 148 2.41 -1.22 11.77
CA VAL A 148 3.73 -1.53 12.32
C VAL A 148 3.95 -0.73 13.60
N ASP A 149 3.59 0.55 13.64
CA ASP A 149 3.68 1.37 14.86
C ASP A 149 2.93 0.72 16.02
N ARG A 150 1.70 0.25 15.78
CA ARG A 150 0.89 -0.42 16.81
C ARG A 150 1.51 -1.71 17.32
N LYS A 151 2.11 -2.52 16.43
CA LYS A 151 2.90 -3.70 16.80
C LYS A 151 4.08 -3.31 17.68
N LEU A 152 4.91 -2.36 17.24
CA LEU A 152 6.09 -1.92 17.99
C LEU A 152 5.73 -1.28 19.33
N GLN A 153 4.64 -0.50 19.40
CA GLN A 153 4.11 0.05 20.65
C GLN A 153 3.69 -1.06 21.62
N ARG A 154 2.99 -2.10 21.13
CA ARG A 154 2.57 -3.22 21.98
C ARG A 154 3.76 -4.02 22.49
N ILE A 155 4.70 -4.39 21.60
CA ILE A 155 5.96 -5.05 21.96
C ILE A 155 6.71 -4.22 23.01
N SER A 156 6.85 -2.91 22.79
CA SER A 156 7.56 -2.00 23.72
C SER A 156 6.94 -1.95 25.10
N ARG A 157 5.61 -2.10 25.22
CA ARG A 157 4.89 -2.10 26.50
C ARG A 157 4.99 -3.43 27.24
N GLU A 158 4.94 -4.55 26.51
CA GLU A 158 4.80 -5.89 27.11
C GLU A 158 6.13 -6.60 27.32
N VAL A 159 7.18 -6.25 26.56
CA VAL A 159 8.49 -6.90 26.59
C VAL A 159 9.49 -5.99 27.29
N SER A 160 10.35 -6.52 28.16
CA SER A 160 11.34 -5.71 28.88
C SER A 160 12.78 -5.98 28.46
N ASP A 161 13.08 -7.18 27.99
CA ASP A 161 14.43 -7.56 27.59
C ASP A 161 14.71 -7.22 26.12
N GLU A 162 15.91 -6.70 25.86
CA GLU A 162 16.32 -6.21 24.54
C GLU A 162 16.37 -7.33 23.49
N VAL A 163 16.73 -8.55 23.88
CA VAL A 163 16.85 -9.70 22.98
C VAL A 163 15.47 -10.11 22.46
N THR A 164 14.51 -10.38 23.35
CA THR A 164 13.13 -10.73 22.97
C THR A 164 12.44 -9.56 22.28
N PHE A 165 12.73 -8.32 22.69
CA PHE A 165 12.24 -7.13 22.00
C PHE A 165 12.67 -7.17 20.53
N TYR A 166 13.97 -7.35 20.27
CA TYR A 166 14.49 -7.37 18.91
C TYR A 166 13.95 -8.54 18.07
N GLU A 167 13.80 -9.74 18.66
CA GLU A 167 13.17 -10.88 17.97
C GLU A 167 11.72 -10.58 17.58
N LEU A 168 10.89 -10.06 18.48
CA LEU A 168 9.51 -9.70 18.18
C LEU A 168 9.39 -8.53 17.20
N VAL A 169 10.36 -7.60 17.21
CA VAL A 169 10.46 -6.58 16.17
C VAL A 169 10.69 -7.25 14.80
N LYS A 170 11.62 -8.20 14.69
CA LYS A 170 11.81 -8.93 13.42
C LYS A 170 10.53 -9.64 12.97
N ASP A 171 9.82 -10.29 13.88
CA ASP A 171 8.54 -10.94 13.57
C ASP A 171 7.48 -9.93 13.10
N ALA A 172 7.41 -8.75 13.72
CA ALA A 172 6.53 -7.67 13.30
C ALA A 172 6.82 -7.23 11.86
N TYR A 173 8.10 -7.07 11.50
CA TYR A 173 8.52 -6.73 10.15
C TYR A 173 8.29 -7.89 9.16
N HIS A 174 8.55 -9.14 9.56
CA HIS A 174 8.27 -10.34 8.75
C HIS A 174 6.79 -10.44 8.36
N ALA A 175 5.88 -10.02 9.23
CA ALA A 175 4.44 -10.05 9.00
C ALA A 175 3.87 -8.74 8.40
N SER A 176 4.71 -7.80 7.98
CA SER A 176 4.27 -6.48 7.50
C SER A 176 4.74 -6.23 6.08
N TYR A 177 3.79 -6.16 5.13
CA TYR A 177 4.06 -6.08 3.70
C TYR A 177 3.46 -4.81 3.08
N GLY A 178 4.03 -4.39 1.96
CA GLY A 178 3.53 -3.30 1.15
C GLY A 178 3.97 -3.43 -0.30
N TYR A 179 3.25 -2.82 -1.24
CA TYR A 179 3.76 -2.65 -2.60
C TYR A 179 3.46 -1.29 -3.18
N GLU A 180 4.36 -0.82 -4.03
CA GLU A 180 4.25 0.45 -4.74
C GLU A 180 4.78 0.30 -6.17
N TYR A 181 4.20 1.02 -7.12
CA TYR A 181 4.67 1.05 -8.50
C TYR A 181 5.89 1.97 -8.65
N GLN A 182 5.84 3.16 -8.06
CA GLN A 182 6.85 4.20 -8.21
C GLN A 182 8.07 3.97 -7.31
N GLY A 183 9.26 3.93 -7.90
CA GLY A 183 10.48 3.63 -7.16
C GLY A 183 10.88 4.70 -6.16
N ASP A 184 10.56 5.97 -6.43
CA ASP A 184 10.86 7.07 -5.51
C ASP A 184 9.99 7.02 -4.25
N SER A 185 8.67 6.84 -4.42
CA SER A 185 7.75 6.65 -3.28
C SER A 185 8.07 5.37 -2.50
N LEU A 186 8.40 4.27 -3.20
CA LEU A 186 8.81 3.02 -2.58
C LEU A 186 10.08 3.16 -1.73
N LEU A 187 11.06 3.95 -2.17
CA LEU A 187 12.27 4.18 -1.38
C LEU A 187 11.93 4.91 -0.07
N LEU A 188 11.12 5.98 -0.15
CA LEU A 188 10.65 6.71 1.04
C LEU A 188 9.91 5.80 2.02
N ALA A 189 9.03 4.92 1.54
CA ALA A 189 8.36 3.93 2.38
C ALA A 189 9.35 3.03 3.13
N ARG A 190 10.38 2.54 2.43
CA ARG A 190 11.42 1.67 3.00
C ARG A 190 12.29 2.39 4.02
N GLU A 191 12.62 3.65 3.76
CA GLU A 191 13.38 4.52 4.68
C GLU A 191 12.55 4.85 5.92
N ASN A 192 11.27 5.23 5.75
CA ASN A 192 10.35 5.47 6.86
C ASN A 192 10.26 4.25 7.79
N LEU A 193 10.18 3.05 7.24
CA LEU A 193 10.17 1.80 8.00
C LEU A 193 11.48 1.55 8.75
N LEU A 194 12.64 1.83 8.13
CA LEU A 194 13.93 1.65 8.79
C LEU A 194 14.12 2.66 9.92
N ALA A 195 13.80 3.94 9.68
CA ALA A 195 13.88 4.97 10.71
C ALA A 195 12.91 4.70 11.87
N THR A 196 11.71 4.18 11.58
CA THR A 196 10.76 3.77 12.64
C THR A 196 11.37 2.68 13.53
N PHE A 197 12.06 1.69 12.95
CA PHE A 197 12.79 0.70 13.74
C PHE A 197 13.82 1.36 14.66
N GLU A 198 14.64 2.26 14.14
CA GLU A 198 15.66 2.97 14.90
C GLU A 198 15.06 3.81 16.04
N ASP A 199 13.97 4.54 15.75
CA ASP A 199 13.27 5.39 16.70
C ASP A 199 12.69 4.56 17.88
N TYR A 200 12.02 3.44 17.59
CA TYR A 200 11.50 2.54 18.64
C TYR A 200 12.61 1.80 19.39
N TYR A 201 13.69 1.39 18.71
CA TYR A 201 14.82 0.73 19.36
C TYR A 201 15.51 1.67 20.35
N LEU A 202 15.75 2.93 19.93
CA LEU A 202 16.32 3.97 20.78
C LEU A 202 15.40 4.27 21.97
N ALA A 203 14.10 4.43 21.72
CA ALA A 203 13.14 4.70 22.79
C ALA A 203 13.06 3.56 23.80
N LYS A 204 13.21 2.30 23.35
CA LYS A 204 13.12 1.12 24.20
C LYS A 204 14.39 0.86 25.01
N THR A 205 15.55 0.97 24.38
CA THR A 205 16.83 0.51 24.93
C THR A 205 17.72 1.64 25.45
N GLY A 206 17.47 2.88 25.01
CA GLY A 206 18.34 4.03 25.22
C GLY A 206 19.59 4.03 24.32
N ASN A 207 19.76 3.03 23.46
CA ASN A 207 20.91 2.87 22.56
C ASN A 207 20.46 2.86 21.09
N GLN A 208 21.39 3.21 20.19
CA GLN A 208 21.18 3.03 18.76
C GLN A 208 21.35 1.55 18.38
N PRO A 209 20.54 1.01 17.44
CA PRO A 209 20.74 -0.34 16.96
C PRO A 209 22.08 -0.45 16.23
N THR A 210 22.70 -1.62 16.32
CA THR A 210 23.95 -1.92 15.62
C THR A 210 23.76 -1.92 14.11
N LEU A 211 24.83 -1.69 13.35
CA LEU A 211 24.78 -1.73 11.89
C LEU A 211 24.31 -3.10 11.35
N GLU A 212 24.61 -4.19 12.06
CA GLU A 212 24.15 -5.54 11.69
C GLU A 212 22.64 -5.67 11.83
N GLN A 213 22.07 -5.18 12.94
CA GLN A 213 20.62 -5.14 13.14
C GLN A 213 19.93 -4.25 12.10
N LYS A 214 20.48 -3.07 11.80
CA LYS A 214 19.95 -2.20 10.73
C LYS A 214 19.96 -2.90 9.37
N LYS A 215 21.05 -3.61 9.02
CA LYS A 215 21.15 -4.38 7.75
C LYS A 215 20.17 -5.55 7.68
N GLU A 216 19.91 -6.20 8.81
CA GLU A 216 18.93 -7.29 8.92
C GLU A 216 17.51 -6.76 8.69
N ILE A 217 17.10 -5.71 9.42
CA ILE A 217 15.79 -5.07 9.25
C ILE A 217 15.63 -4.49 7.83
N ALA A 218 16.64 -3.78 7.29
CA ALA A 218 16.61 -3.28 5.92
C ALA A 218 16.45 -4.43 4.90
N THR A 219 17.04 -5.59 5.17
CA THR A 219 16.87 -6.77 4.34
C THR A 219 15.43 -7.27 4.37
N ILE A 220 14.81 -7.37 5.55
CA ILE A 220 13.39 -7.75 5.69
C ILE A 220 12.49 -6.74 4.95
N ILE A 221 12.69 -5.44 5.18
CA ILE A 221 11.97 -4.37 4.50
C ILE A 221 12.05 -4.53 2.97
N SER A 222 13.23 -4.77 2.42
CA SER A 222 13.40 -4.92 0.97
C SER A 222 12.71 -6.16 0.37
N TYR A 223 12.42 -7.18 1.18
CA TYR A 223 11.62 -8.35 0.79
C TYR A 223 10.11 -8.10 0.90
N ASN A 224 9.70 -7.32 1.89
CA ASN A 224 8.29 -7.19 2.26
C ASN A 224 7.60 -5.96 1.69
N VAL A 225 8.36 -4.89 1.42
CA VAL A 225 7.87 -3.67 0.78
C VAL A 225 8.51 -3.59 -0.59
N PHE A 226 7.78 -3.93 -1.65
CA PHE A 226 8.37 -4.27 -2.96
C PHE A 226 7.74 -3.50 -4.14
N GLN A 227 8.47 -3.45 -5.26
CA GLN A 227 8.01 -2.74 -6.46
C GLN A 227 7.09 -3.62 -7.31
N MET A 228 5.88 -3.17 -7.61
CA MET A 228 4.92 -3.95 -8.40
C MET A 228 3.87 -3.08 -9.10
N ASP A 229 3.54 -3.44 -10.32
CA ASP A 229 2.28 -3.07 -10.96
C ASP A 229 1.14 -3.91 -10.34
N GLY A 230 0.28 -3.26 -9.56
CA GLY A 230 -0.79 -3.93 -8.82
C GLY A 230 -1.86 -4.59 -9.71
N LEU A 231 -2.03 -4.15 -10.95
CA LEU A 231 -2.97 -4.74 -11.89
C LEU A 231 -2.36 -5.94 -12.61
N LYS A 232 -1.11 -5.81 -13.08
CA LYS A 232 -0.40 -6.86 -13.84
C LYS A 232 0.31 -7.89 -12.97
N LYS A 233 0.52 -7.58 -11.69
CA LYS A 233 1.27 -8.36 -10.71
C LYS A 233 2.72 -8.60 -11.14
N SER A 234 3.29 -7.66 -11.90
CA SER A 234 4.63 -7.72 -12.47
C SER A 234 5.54 -6.64 -11.91
N SER A 235 6.85 -6.89 -11.95
CA SER A 235 7.84 -5.88 -11.61
C SER A 235 7.97 -4.91 -12.80
N PRO A 236 7.80 -3.60 -12.62
CA PRO A 236 7.79 -2.65 -13.73
C PRO A 236 9.08 -2.67 -14.55
N TYR A 237 8.98 -2.62 -15.88
CA TYR A 237 10.13 -2.56 -16.80
C TYR A 237 11.12 -3.71 -16.63
N SER A 238 10.68 -4.85 -16.09
CA SER A 238 11.52 -6.03 -15.84
C SER A 238 11.66 -6.94 -17.06
N ALA A 239 10.95 -6.61 -18.13
CA ALA A 239 10.94 -7.34 -19.38
C ALA A 239 12.39 -7.53 -19.89
N LYS A 240 12.78 -8.78 -20.18
CA LYS A 240 14.11 -9.06 -20.74
C LYS A 240 14.11 -8.58 -22.19
N GLN A 241 14.88 -7.55 -22.52
CA GLN A 241 15.24 -7.29 -23.91
C GLN A 241 15.86 -8.57 -24.47
N LYS A 242 15.14 -9.28 -25.36
CA LYS A 242 15.81 -10.26 -26.22
C LYS A 242 16.88 -9.48 -26.98
N GLN A 243 18.12 -9.98 -26.89
CA GLN A 243 19.25 -9.50 -27.66
C GLN A 243 18.79 -9.27 -29.11
N SER A 244 18.93 -8.04 -29.60
CA SER A 244 18.42 -7.60 -30.90
C SER A 244 18.69 -8.65 -31.96
N GLN A 245 17.66 -9.38 -32.40
CA GLN A 245 17.76 -10.15 -33.62
C GLN A 245 17.86 -9.14 -34.76
N GLN A 246 18.94 -9.26 -35.53
CA GLN A 246 19.18 -8.48 -36.73
C GLN A 246 17.93 -8.52 -37.63
N LEU A 247 17.33 -7.36 -37.89
CA LEU A 247 16.20 -7.24 -38.81
C LEU A 247 16.63 -7.76 -40.19
N SER A 248 15.88 -8.72 -40.74
CA SER A 248 16.02 -9.09 -42.15
C SER A 248 15.41 -7.97 -42.99
N LEU A 249 16.11 -7.55 -44.05
CA LEU A 249 15.78 -6.38 -44.88
C LEU A 249 14.51 -6.58 -45.75
N PHE A 250 13.77 -7.70 -45.59
CA PHE A 250 12.74 -8.17 -46.52
C PHE A 250 11.51 -8.81 -45.85
N ALA A 251 11.19 -8.50 -44.60
CA ALA A 251 9.95 -8.97 -43.96
C ALA A 251 8.93 -7.82 -43.87
N ASP A 252 7.86 -7.91 -44.66
CA ASP A 252 6.77 -6.91 -44.75
C ASP A 252 5.75 -6.97 -43.59
N GLU A 253 6.06 -7.63 -42.47
CA GLU A 253 5.21 -7.65 -41.28
C GLU A 253 6.05 -7.43 -40.01
N LEU A 254 5.78 -6.33 -39.31
CA LEU A 254 6.29 -6.07 -37.97
C LEU A 254 5.54 -6.96 -36.98
N GLU A 255 6.07 -8.15 -36.68
CA GLU A 255 5.66 -8.89 -35.49
C GLU A 255 6.13 -8.13 -34.24
N VAL A 256 5.24 -7.34 -33.64
CA VAL A 256 5.47 -6.76 -32.31
C VAL A 256 5.39 -7.91 -31.30
N GLN A 257 6.53 -8.51 -30.95
CA GLN A 257 6.59 -9.45 -29.83
C GLN A 257 6.35 -8.69 -28.53
N GLU A 258 5.21 -8.95 -27.87
CA GLU A 258 4.92 -8.44 -26.53
C GLU A 258 6.05 -8.86 -25.56
N VAL A 259 6.73 -7.89 -24.96
CA VAL A 259 7.81 -8.16 -24.01
C VAL A 259 7.17 -8.47 -22.66
N GLU A 260 7.15 -9.75 -22.26
CA GLU A 260 6.52 -10.15 -21.00
C GLU A 260 7.38 -9.72 -19.79
N GLU A 261 6.82 -8.89 -18.92
CA GLU A 261 7.43 -8.51 -17.66
C GLU A 261 7.52 -9.70 -16.69
N SER A 262 8.56 -9.71 -15.85
CA SER A 262 8.71 -10.71 -14.81
C SER A 262 7.63 -10.54 -13.73
N LYS A 263 6.92 -11.62 -13.42
CA LYS A 263 5.96 -11.67 -12.31
C LYS A 263 6.66 -11.41 -10.98
N THR A 264 6.06 -10.56 -10.14
CA THR A 264 6.63 -10.15 -8.86
C THR A 264 6.61 -11.30 -7.87
N HIS A 265 7.69 -11.44 -7.10
CA HIS A 265 7.80 -12.46 -6.06
C HIS A 265 7.83 -11.82 -4.67
N ILE A 266 7.19 -12.48 -3.71
CA ILE A 266 7.22 -12.11 -2.29
C ILE A 266 7.85 -13.21 -1.44
N LYS A 267 8.32 -12.85 -0.25
CA LYS A 267 8.89 -13.80 0.70
C LYS A 267 7.82 -14.32 1.65
N ASP A 268 7.64 -15.64 1.68
CA ASP A 268 7.00 -16.34 2.79
C ASP A 268 8.08 -16.68 3.83
N TRP A 269 8.03 -15.98 4.96
CA TRP A 269 9.01 -16.14 6.04
C TRP A 269 8.79 -17.43 6.83
N LYS A 270 7.53 -17.88 7.01
CA LYS A 270 7.23 -19.12 7.75
C LYS A 270 7.76 -20.36 7.02
N LYS A 271 7.73 -20.35 5.69
CA LYS A 271 8.28 -21.43 4.84
C LYS A 271 9.66 -21.13 4.26
N ASN A 272 10.20 -19.96 4.56
CA ASN A 272 11.48 -19.47 4.07
C ASN A 272 11.66 -19.55 2.54
N ARG A 273 10.61 -19.27 1.74
CA ARG A 273 10.67 -19.39 0.26
C ARG A 273 10.09 -18.17 -0.45
N MET A 274 10.48 -17.95 -1.70
CA MET A 274 9.86 -16.93 -2.55
C MET A 274 8.64 -17.53 -3.26
N ILE A 275 7.55 -16.77 -3.34
CA ILE A 275 6.30 -17.15 -4.00
C ILE A 275 5.92 -16.05 -4.99
N GLY A 276 5.49 -16.40 -6.20
CA GLY A 276 4.93 -15.44 -7.15
C GLY A 276 3.66 -14.81 -6.58
N PHE A 277 3.56 -13.48 -6.58
CA PHE A 277 2.43 -12.75 -5.99
C PHE A 277 1.10 -13.15 -6.65
N GLU A 278 1.11 -13.46 -7.95
CA GLU A 278 -0.07 -13.92 -8.69
C GLU A 278 -0.68 -15.19 -8.11
N ARG A 279 0.15 -16.05 -7.49
CA ARG A 279 -0.30 -17.31 -6.89
C ARG A 279 -1.05 -17.11 -5.59
N LEU A 280 -0.95 -15.95 -4.95
CA LEU A 280 -1.70 -15.68 -3.72
C LEU A 280 -3.21 -15.69 -3.93
N SER A 281 -3.64 -15.41 -5.17
CA SER A 281 -5.05 -15.41 -5.56
C SER A 281 -5.58 -16.80 -5.94
N SER A 282 -4.74 -17.84 -5.97
CA SER A 282 -5.17 -19.20 -6.28
C SER A 282 -5.75 -19.90 -5.05
N GLU A 283 -6.67 -20.84 -5.27
CA GLU A 283 -7.26 -21.67 -4.20
C GLU A 283 -6.22 -22.57 -3.52
N GLU A 284 -5.13 -22.88 -4.22
CA GLU A 284 -3.98 -23.64 -3.69
C GLU A 284 -2.96 -22.75 -2.96
N SER A 285 -3.24 -21.45 -2.79
CA SER A 285 -2.32 -20.55 -2.12
C SER A 285 -2.10 -20.98 -0.68
N GLU A 286 -0.85 -21.30 -0.36
CA GLU A 286 -0.48 -21.68 1.00
C GLU A 286 -0.13 -20.48 1.90
N MET A 287 -0.29 -19.25 1.39
CA MET A 287 -0.08 -17.99 2.10
C MET A 287 -1.27 -17.04 1.85
N LYS A 288 -1.82 -16.50 2.91
CA LYS A 288 -2.89 -15.49 2.88
C LYS A 288 -2.54 -14.34 3.82
N PHE A 289 -3.00 -13.14 3.50
CA PHE A 289 -2.93 -12.01 4.42
C PHE A 289 -4.11 -12.03 5.37
N ASP A 290 -3.87 -11.74 6.63
CA ASP A 290 -4.96 -11.58 7.60
C ASP A 290 -5.72 -10.27 7.30
N VAL A 291 -5.00 -9.23 6.87
CA VAL A 291 -5.54 -7.90 6.55
C VAL A 291 -4.90 -7.32 5.29
N VAL A 292 -5.73 -6.82 4.38
CA VAL A 292 -5.32 -5.88 3.32
C VAL A 292 -5.89 -4.50 3.60
N ILE A 293 -5.05 -3.47 3.52
CA ILE A 293 -5.41 -2.07 3.75
C ILE A 293 -4.80 -1.18 2.66
N GLY A 294 -5.38 0.00 2.41
CA GLY A 294 -4.75 0.98 1.53
C GLY A 294 -5.72 2.01 0.94
N ASN A 295 -5.15 2.86 0.10
CA ASN A 295 -5.83 3.88 -0.70
C ASN A 295 -5.44 3.65 -2.18
N PRO A 296 -6.07 2.69 -2.87
CA PRO A 296 -5.74 2.35 -4.25
C PRO A 296 -6.06 3.51 -5.20
N PRO A 297 -5.39 3.57 -6.38
CA PRO A 297 -5.64 4.60 -7.36
C PRO A 297 -7.07 4.53 -7.89
N TYR A 298 -7.66 5.69 -8.14
CA TYR A 298 -9.08 5.83 -8.48
C TYR A 298 -9.34 5.58 -9.97
N GLN A 299 -8.39 5.92 -10.84
CA GLN A 299 -8.53 5.90 -12.30
C GLN A 299 -7.20 5.55 -12.98
N GLU A 300 -7.26 5.05 -14.22
CA GLU A 300 -6.06 4.83 -15.04
C GLU A 300 -5.47 6.16 -15.53
N THR A 301 -4.16 6.21 -15.70
CA THR A 301 -3.44 7.40 -16.13
C THR A 301 -3.14 7.28 -17.64
N GLY A 302 -3.92 7.94 -18.51
CA GLY A 302 -3.71 7.91 -19.96
C GLY A 302 -4.71 8.73 -20.78
N GLU A 303 -4.51 8.80 -22.09
CA GLU A 303 -5.40 9.48 -23.05
C GLU A 303 -6.78 8.82 -23.18
N ALA A 304 -6.90 7.56 -22.74
CA ALA A 304 -8.10 6.74 -22.80
C ALA A 304 -8.98 6.82 -21.53
N GLY A 305 -9.38 8.03 -21.15
CA GLY A 305 -10.62 8.26 -20.38
C GLY A 305 -10.65 7.95 -18.88
N ASP A 306 -11.75 8.40 -18.25
CA ASP A 306 -12.10 8.36 -16.82
C ASP A 306 -12.36 6.94 -16.25
N GLU A 307 -11.76 5.87 -16.79
CA GLU A 307 -12.06 4.49 -16.38
C GLU A 307 -11.59 4.23 -14.94
N PRO A 308 -12.50 3.80 -14.04
CA PRO A 308 -12.14 3.48 -12.66
C PRO A 308 -11.31 2.21 -12.63
N ILE A 309 -10.26 2.17 -11.80
CA ILE A 309 -9.44 0.95 -11.62
C ILE A 309 -9.50 0.40 -10.20
N TYR A 310 -10.02 1.18 -9.24
CA TYR A 310 -10.09 0.80 -7.82
C TYR A 310 -10.86 -0.50 -7.58
N HIS A 311 -11.82 -0.86 -8.45
CA HIS A 311 -12.60 -2.09 -8.30
C HIS A 311 -11.77 -3.35 -8.54
N TYR A 312 -10.73 -3.28 -9.37
CA TYR A 312 -9.78 -4.38 -9.56
C TYR A 312 -8.94 -4.61 -8.29
N PHE A 313 -8.51 -3.53 -7.62
CA PHE A 313 -7.79 -3.61 -6.36
C PHE A 313 -8.66 -4.18 -5.23
N ILE A 314 -9.94 -3.79 -5.16
CA ILE A 314 -10.90 -4.38 -4.22
C ILE A 314 -11.06 -5.89 -4.47
N ASP A 315 -11.31 -6.28 -5.71
CA ASP A 315 -11.50 -7.70 -6.06
C ASP A 315 -10.25 -8.53 -5.76
N GLU A 316 -9.06 -7.98 -5.99
CA GLU A 316 -7.80 -8.65 -5.68
C GLU A 316 -7.57 -8.76 -4.16
N ALA A 317 -7.84 -7.70 -3.40
CA ALA A 317 -7.75 -7.72 -1.94
C ALA A 317 -8.63 -8.82 -1.33
N TYR A 318 -9.82 -9.07 -1.90
CA TYR A 318 -10.73 -10.11 -1.42
C TYR A 318 -10.25 -11.52 -1.70
N LYS A 319 -9.39 -11.72 -2.71
CA LYS A 319 -8.81 -13.03 -3.02
C LYS A 319 -7.66 -13.35 -2.08
N ILE A 320 -6.81 -12.36 -1.79
CA ILE A 320 -5.55 -12.58 -1.08
C ILE A 320 -5.65 -12.38 0.44
N ALA A 321 -6.78 -11.91 0.96
CA ALA A 321 -6.95 -11.62 2.38
C ALA A 321 -8.31 -12.01 2.98
N ASP A 322 -8.32 -12.31 4.28
CA ASP A 322 -9.54 -12.60 5.03
C ASP A 322 -10.32 -11.32 5.37
N LYS A 323 -9.59 -10.25 5.71
CA LYS A 323 -10.13 -8.92 5.96
C LYS A 323 -9.55 -7.91 4.98
N SER A 324 -10.39 -6.98 4.54
CA SER A 324 -9.98 -5.89 3.66
C SER A 324 -10.59 -4.58 4.13
N ILE A 325 -9.80 -3.50 4.19
CA ILE A 325 -10.28 -2.15 4.45
C ILE A 325 -9.67 -1.15 3.49
N LEU A 326 -10.46 -0.66 2.54
CA LEU A 326 -9.98 0.21 1.47
C LEU A 326 -10.81 1.49 1.40
N ILE A 327 -10.15 2.62 1.17
CA ILE A 327 -10.82 3.86 0.78
C ILE A 327 -10.83 3.98 -0.74
N THR A 328 -12.03 4.13 -1.32
CA THR A 328 -12.22 4.22 -2.77
C THR A 328 -13.33 5.20 -3.13
N SER A 329 -13.58 5.40 -4.44
CA SER A 329 -14.70 6.21 -4.90
C SER A 329 -16.03 5.60 -4.44
N ALA A 330 -16.93 6.42 -3.89
CA ALA A 330 -18.21 5.97 -3.38
C ALA A 330 -19.30 5.79 -4.44
N ARG A 331 -19.01 6.04 -5.73
CA ARG A 331 -20.05 6.05 -6.79
C ARG A 331 -20.80 4.72 -6.91
N PHE A 332 -20.11 3.59 -6.70
CA PHE A 332 -20.73 2.26 -6.79
C PHE A 332 -21.86 2.05 -5.76
N LEU A 333 -21.81 2.74 -4.61
CA LEU A 333 -22.86 2.67 -3.57
C LEU A 333 -24.22 3.18 -4.09
N PHE A 334 -24.19 4.03 -5.10
CA PHE A 334 -25.37 4.63 -5.73
C PHE A 334 -25.67 4.04 -7.10
N LYS A 335 -25.04 2.90 -7.45
CA LYS A 335 -25.07 2.31 -8.80
C LYS A 335 -24.71 3.33 -9.90
N ALA A 336 -23.79 4.24 -9.58
CA ALA A 336 -23.35 5.32 -10.46
C ALA A 336 -21.87 5.15 -10.83
N GLY A 337 -21.44 5.82 -11.90
CA GLY A 337 -20.07 5.73 -12.39
C GLY A 337 -19.88 4.71 -13.50
N GLN A 338 -18.63 4.37 -13.76
CA GLN A 338 -18.21 3.55 -14.90
C GLN A 338 -17.74 2.15 -14.50
N THR A 339 -17.79 1.81 -13.20
CA THR A 339 -17.55 0.43 -12.76
C THR A 339 -18.65 -0.49 -13.31
N PRO A 340 -18.34 -1.75 -13.66
CA PRO A 340 -19.32 -2.67 -14.24
C PRO A 340 -20.58 -2.84 -13.37
N LYS A 341 -21.77 -2.85 -13.98
CA LYS A 341 -23.06 -2.94 -13.25
C LYS A 341 -23.18 -4.19 -12.38
N ASN A 342 -22.81 -5.34 -12.94
CA ASN A 342 -22.76 -6.62 -12.23
C ASN A 342 -21.79 -6.57 -11.03
N TRP A 343 -20.67 -5.87 -11.15
CA TRP A 343 -19.73 -5.68 -10.04
C TRP A 343 -20.34 -4.81 -8.93
N MET A 344 -21.01 -3.69 -9.28
CA MET A 344 -21.70 -2.85 -8.29
C MET A 344 -22.79 -3.63 -7.54
N GLU A 345 -23.54 -4.48 -8.24
CA GLU A 345 -24.58 -5.34 -7.64
C GLU A 345 -23.97 -6.39 -6.71
N LYS A 346 -22.93 -7.10 -7.16
CA LYS A 346 -22.13 -8.01 -6.33
C LYS A 346 -21.69 -7.34 -5.03
N MET A 347 -21.15 -6.12 -5.10
CA MET A 347 -20.68 -5.38 -3.93
C MET A 347 -21.82 -5.01 -2.98
N LEU A 348 -22.97 -4.56 -3.51
CA LEU A 348 -24.13 -4.20 -2.70
C LEU A 348 -24.81 -5.42 -2.06
N GLU A 349 -24.70 -6.59 -2.67
CA GLU A 349 -25.26 -7.85 -2.19
C GLU A 349 -24.29 -8.66 -1.31
N ASP A 350 -23.02 -8.29 -1.26
CA ASP A 350 -22.04 -8.96 -0.41
C ASP A 350 -22.40 -8.77 1.07
N LYS A 351 -22.82 -9.87 1.69
CA LYS A 351 -23.19 -9.92 3.12
C LYS A 351 -22.00 -9.74 4.06
N HIS A 352 -20.77 -9.86 3.56
CA HIS A 352 -19.53 -9.68 4.32
C HIS A 352 -18.98 -8.25 4.24
N LEU A 353 -19.59 -7.39 3.41
CA LEU A 353 -19.14 -6.04 3.16
C LEU A 353 -19.93 -5.02 3.99
N LYS A 354 -19.23 -4.03 4.54
CA LYS A 354 -19.83 -2.89 5.24
C LYS A 354 -19.17 -1.59 4.83
N VAL A 355 -19.97 -0.54 4.66
CA VAL A 355 -19.47 0.84 4.58
C VAL A 355 -19.17 1.33 5.99
N GLN A 356 -17.90 1.60 6.27
CA GLN A 356 -17.43 2.08 7.58
C GLN A 356 -17.45 3.61 7.66
N PHE A 357 -17.23 4.29 6.54
CA PHE A 357 -17.22 5.73 6.44
C PHE A 357 -17.63 6.15 5.03
N TYR A 358 -18.33 7.27 4.92
CA TYR A 358 -18.69 7.90 3.66
C TYR A 358 -18.63 9.41 3.82
N GLU A 359 -18.00 10.09 2.86
CA GLU A 359 -18.03 11.54 2.74
C GLU A 359 -18.26 11.92 1.29
N LEU A 360 -19.35 12.67 1.06
CA LEU A 360 -19.74 13.13 -0.27
C LEU A 360 -18.72 14.12 -0.84
N LYS A 361 -18.19 15.02 0.00
CA LYS A 361 -17.21 16.03 -0.41
C LYS A 361 -15.80 15.52 -0.13
N SER A 362 -15.21 14.85 -1.11
CA SER A 362 -13.84 14.31 -1.06
C SER A 362 -12.80 15.34 -0.63
N GLY A 363 -12.96 16.62 -0.98
CA GLY A 363 -12.10 17.72 -0.52
C GLY A 363 -12.00 17.92 1.00
N LYS A 364 -12.94 17.37 1.79
CA LYS A 364 -12.83 17.34 3.27
C LYS A 364 -11.92 16.23 3.79
N VAL A 365 -11.71 15.19 2.97
CA VAL A 365 -10.81 14.08 3.28
C VAL A 365 -9.45 14.33 2.67
N PHE A 366 -9.45 14.73 1.40
CA PHE A 366 -8.27 14.94 0.57
C PHE A 366 -8.26 16.38 0.06
N THR A 367 -7.56 17.24 0.79
CA THR A 367 -7.53 18.69 0.51
C THR A 367 -7.09 18.96 -0.93
N GLY A 368 -7.94 19.64 -1.71
CA GLY A 368 -7.63 20.01 -3.09
C GLY A 368 -7.91 18.94 -4.15
N THR A 369 -8.42 17.77 -3.76
CA THR A 369 -8.80 16.69 -4.67
C THR A 369 -10.32 16.58 -4.78
N ASP A 370 -10.85 16.65 -6.00
CA ASP A 370 -12.28 16.44 -6.28
C ASP A 370 -12.53 15.05 -6.90
N ILE A 371 -12.92 14.12 -6.04
CA ILE A 371 -13.40 12.78 -6.43
C ILE A 371 -14.92 12.82 -6.54
N LYS A 372 -15.43 12.75 -7.78
CA LYS A 372 -16.87 12.78 -8.07
C LYS A 372 -17.61 11.65 -7.35
N GLY A 373 -18.70 11.99 -6.67
CA GLY A 373 -19.52 11.05 -5.89
C GLY A 373 -19.02 10.78 -4.48
N GLY A 374 -17.90 11.40 -4.08
CA GLY A 374 -17.31 11.25 -2.76
C GLY A 374 -16.46 10.00 -2.60
N VAL A 375 -16.05 9.76 -1.36
CA VAL A 375 -15.19 8.65 -0.96
C VAL A 375 -15.88 7.80 0.10
N ALA A 376 -15.59 6.50 0.08
CA ALA A 376 -16.08 5.56 1.07
C ALA A 376 -14.95 4.65 1.55
N ILE A 377 -14.92 4.39 2.85
CA ILE A 377 -14.15 3.29 3.42
C ILE A 377 -15.08 2.09 3.47
N THR A 378 -14.71 1.02 2.76
CA THR A 378 -15.36 -0.28 2.89
C THR A 378 -14.51 -1.23 3.70
N TYR A 379 -15.16 -1.96 4.60
CA TYR A 379 -14.56 -3.04 5.37
C TYR A 379 -15.26 -4.36 5.00
N ARG A 380 -14.48 -5.38 4.66
CA ARG A 380 -14.97 -6.73 4.42
C ARG A 380 -14.28 -7.71 5.37
N ASP A 381 -15.06 -8.64 5.92
CA ASP A 381 -14.54 -9.77 6.72
C ASP A 381 -15.24 -11.05 6.30
N VAL A 382 -14.49 -11.98 5.69
CA VAL A 382 -15.04 -13.22 5.12
C VAL A 382 -15.74 -14.10 6.16
N ASP A 383 -15.37 -13.98 7.44
CA ASP A 383 -15.93 -14.78 8.52
C ASP A 383 -17.18 -14.17 9.16
N LYS A 384 -17.56 -12.95 8.77
CA LYS A 384 -18.67 -12.20 9.40
C LYS A 384 -19.77 -11.90 8.43
N ASP A 385 -20.99 -12.31 8.77
CA ASP A 385 -22.20 -11.83 8.12
C ASP A 385 -22.58 -10.46 8.71
N LEU A 386 -22.33 -9.40 7.96
CA LEU A 386 -22.65 -8.00 8.27
C LEU A 386 -24.02 -7.59 7.68
N GLY A 387 -24.63 -8.47 6.87
CA GLY A 387 -25.80 -8.23 6.06
C GLY A 387 -25.51 -7.34 4.84
N PRO A 388 -26.18 -7.58 3.70
CA PRO A 388 -25.93 -6.82 2.47
C PRO A 388 -26.25 -5.34 2.65
N ILE A 389 -25.48 -4.50 1.95
CA ILE A 389 -25.74 -3.05 1.87
C ILE A 389 -27.09 -2.81 1.20
N GLY A 390 -27.33 -3.47 0.06
CA GLY A 390 -28.54 -3.37 -0.74
C GLY A 390 -28.78 -1.97 -1.31
N VAL A 391 -29.44 -1.11 -0.52
CA VAL A 391 -29.65 0.31 -0.85
C VAL A 391 -28.88 1.13 0.16
N PHE A 392 -27.85 1.82 -0.30
CA PHE A 392 -27.07 2.70 0.56
C PHE A 392 -27.81 4.03 0.77
N THR A 393 -27.97 4.44 2.02
CA THR A 393 -28.43 5.79 2.37
C THR A 393 -27.44 6.46 3.32
N ILE A 394 -27.27 7.77 3.12
CA ILE A 394 -26.32 8.60 3.88
C ILE A 394 -26.78 8.75 5.34
N PHE A 395 -28.09 8.65 5.59
CA PHE A 395 -28.66 8.75 6.93
C PHE A 395 -28.80 7.36 7.55
N GLU A 396 -28.03 7.07 8.61
CA GLU A 396 -28.10 5.78 9.30
C GLU A 396 -29.52 5.41 9.76
N THR A 397 -30.31 6.41 10.15
CA THR A 397 -31.72 6.25 10.53
C THR A 397 -32.58 5.70 9.40
N LEU A 398 -32.32 6.09 8.15
CA LEU A 398 -33.03 5.58 6.97
C LEU A 398 -32.58 4.16 6.59
N ASN A 399 -31.32 3.80 6.83
CA ASN A 399 -30.85 2.41 6.63
C ASN A 399 -31.64 1.43 7.50
N GLY A 400 -31.95 1.79 8.75
CA GLY A 400 -32.82 1.00 9.64
C GLY A 400 -34.26 0.87 9.14
N ILE A 401 -34.82 1.94 8.57
CA ILE A 401 -36.18 1.95 8.00
C ILE A 401 -36.27 1.12 6.73
N VAL A 402 -35.29 1.22 5.83
CA VAL A 402 -35.24 0.43 4.58
C VAL A 402 -35.12 -1.07 4.89
N LYS A 403 -34.28 -1.46 5.87
CA LYS A 403 -34.18 -2.85 6.32
C LYS A 403 -35.50 -3.37 6.90
N LYS A 404 -36.19 -2.58 7.73
CA LYS A 404 -37.51 -2.93 8.27
C LYS A 404 -38.57 -3.03 7.17
N SER A 405 -38.58 -2.12 6.20
CA SER A 405 -39.55 -2.11 5.10
C SER A 405 -39.43 -3.33 4.19
N LYS A 406 -38.20 -3.75 3.86
CA LYS A 406 -37.95 -5.00 3.10
C LYS A 406 -38.42 -6.25 3.86
N ASN A 407 -38.19 -6.31 5.17
CA ASN A 407 -38.70 -7.42 5.99
C ASN A 407 -40.24 -7.47 6.00
N ILE A 408 -40.91 -6.31 6.03
CA ILE A 408 -42.39 -6.24 5.96
C ILE A 408 -42.90 -6.67 4.58
N GLN A 409 -42.23 -6.31 3.49
CA GLN A 409 -42.59 -6.79 2.14
C GLN A 409 -42.42 -8.31 1.99
N ASN A 410 -41.34 -8.88 2.53
CA ASN A 410 -41.12 -10.34 2.51
C ASN A 410 -42.15 -11.09 3.37
N LEU A 411 -42.53 -10.56 4.54
CA LEU A 411 -43.60 -11.12 5.37
C LEU A 411 -44.97 -11.10 4.68
N LYS A 412 -45.27 -10.05 3.89
CA LYS A 412 -46.48 -9.99 3.07
C LYS A 412 -46.49 -11.01 1.92
N LEU A 413 -45.32 -11.38 1.39
CA LEU A 413 -45.21 -12.43 0.36
C LEU A 413 -45.40 -13.85 0.92
N PHE A 414 -45.17 -14.07 2.23
CA PHE A 414 -45.38 -15.35 2.91
C PHE A 414 -46.82 -15.56 3.43
N LEU A 415 -47.65 -14.52 3.40
CA LEU A 415 -49.05 -14.52 3.88
C LEU A 415 -50.08 -14.56 2.73
N ILE A 416 -49.63 -14.88 1.52
CA ILE A 416 -50.44 -15.16 0.32
C ILE A 416 -50.08 -16.56 -0.12
#